data_AF-X1SSG5-F1
#
_entry.id   AF-X1SSG5-F1
#
_cell.length_a   1.000
_cell.length_b   1.000
_cell.length_c   1.000
_cell.angle_alpha   90.00
_cell.angle_beta   90.00
_cell.angle_gamma   90.00
#
_symmetry.space_group_name_H-M   'P 1'
#
loop_
_entity.id
_entity.type
_entity.pdbx_description
1 polymer ?
#
loop_
_entity_poly.entity_id
_entity_poly.type
_entity_poly.pdbx_seq_one_letter_code
_entity_poly.pdbx_strand_id
1 'polypeptide(L)'
;MAIDIENEKESTRVGSIDAHIAFPQNIWLYSQLSREFQKKANAYYIQIQRKLNSGLSFELLRKYIEPDFDIETGFIPFTDFVQNYIELRYDYSAYTKFITGMSIQSHYDHWEDIENNLLKDGYGGSIVFYLKGNSIIAPGYNQEYRWYQGKYYDNKMGQILLIFRKKGNEIALTYARGNYYGGNLNYVNGQMSLGVC
;
A
#
# COMPACT_ATOMS: atom_id res chain seq x y z
N MET A 1 -4.84 42.62 35.34
CA MET A 1 -4.90 41.85 34.08
C MET A 1 -3.83 40.79 34.22
N ALA A 2 -4.19 39.65 34.80
CA ALA A 2 -3.29 38.53 34.93
C ALA A 2 -3.19 37.88 33.55
N ILE A 3 -1.98 37.70 33.05
CA ILE A 3 -1.74 36.87 31.88
C ILE A 3 -1.90 35.45 32.40
N ASP A 4 -3.05 34.83 32.11
CA ASP A 4 -3.21 33.39 32.21
C ASP A 4 -2.21 32.77 31.24
N ILE A 5 -1.11 32.26 31.78
CA ILE A 5 -0.30 31.26 31.12
C ILE A 5 -1.06 29.94 31.31
N GLU A 6 -2.20 29.80 30.62
CA GLU A 6 -2.87 28.52 30.50
C GLU A 6 -1.99 27.64 29.61
N ASN A 7 -1.26 26.73 30.29
CA ASN A 7 -0.74 25.47 29.79
C ASN A 7 -0.08 25.54 28.40
N GLU A 8 1.25 25.65 28.36
CA GLU A 8 2.01 24.90 27.37
C GLU A 8 1.48 23.46 27.40
N LYS A 9 0.70 23.07 26.37
CA LYS A 9 0.24 21.70 26.15
C LYS A 9 1.43 20.78 26.43
N GLU A 10 1.34 19.96 27.46
CA GLU A 10 2.36 18.95 27.76
C GLU A 10 2.69 18.23 26.46
N SER A 11 3.91 18.41 25.96
CA SER A 11 4.29 17.88 24.66
C SER A 11 4.11 16.37 24.67
N THR A 12 3.28 15.86 23.77
CA THR A 12 3.03 14.42 23.59
C THR A 12 4.37 13.71 23.48
N ARG A 13 4.64 12.76 24.39
CA ARG A 13 5.87 11.97 24.39
C ARG A 13 5.53 10.61 23.84
N VAL A 14 6.09 10.30 22.69
CA VAL A 14 6.00 8.99 22.05
C VAL A 14 7.37 8.33 22.11
N GLY A 15 7.43 7.10 22.62
CA GLY A 15 8.60 6.24 22.53
C GLY A 15 8.36 5.15 21.48
N SER A 16 9.35 4.90 20.62
CA SER A 16 9.27 3.83 19.62
C SER A 16 10.45 2.86 19.74
N ILE A 17 10.20 1.61 19.36
CA ILE A 17 11.19 0.56 19.21
C ILE A 17 10.97 -0.06 17.83
N ASP A 18 12.03 -0.02 17.02
CA ASP A 18 12.05 -0.64 15.69
C ASP A 18 12.95 -1.89 15.74
N ALA A 19 12.50 -2.96 15.11
CA ALA A 19 13.23 -4.21 15.01
C ALA A 19 13.18 -4.76 13.59
N HIS A 20 14.30 -5.33 13.15
CA HIS A 20 14.42 -6.00 11.87
C HIS A 20 15.26 -7.27 12.03
N ILE A 21 14.72 -8.40 11.58
CA ILE A 21 15.39 -9.70 11.61
C ILE A 21 15.42 -10.26 10.19
N ALA A 22 16.63 -10.54 9.69
CA ALA A 22 16.84 -11.24 8.44
C ALA A 22 16.94 -12.75 8.70
N PHE A 23 16.11 -13.51 8.00
CA PHE A 23 16.14 -14.97 7.98
C PHE A 23 16.77 -15.48 6.67
N PRO A 24 17.21 -16.76 6.62
CA PRO A 24 17.64 -17.38 5.37
C PRO A 24 16.59 -17.26 4.25
N GLN A 25 17.02 -17.47 3.01
CA GLN A 25 16.15 -17.45 1.82
C GLN A 25 15.47 -16.10 1.51
N ASN A 26 16.11 -14.99 1.90
CA ASN A 26 15.64 -13.62 1.67
C ASN A 26 14.27 -13.36 2.32
N ILE A 27 14.06 -13.90 3.52
CA ILE A 27 12.88 -13.62 4.35
C ILE A 27 13.29 -12.59 5.40
N TRP A 28 12.46 -11.58 5.61
CA TRP A 28 12.70 -10.54 6.61
C TRP A 28 11.45 -10.32 7.46
N LEU A 29 11.66 -10.09 8.74
CA LEU A 29 10.65 -9.66 9.69
C LEU A 29 10.98 -8.23 10.11
N TYR A 30 10.02 -7.32 9.95
CA TYR A 30 10.07 -5.96 10.46
C TYR A 30 9.01 -5.80 11.54
N SER A 31 9.35 -5.03 12.56
CA SER A 31 8.40 -4.65 13.59
C SER A 31 8.70 -3.22 14.05
N GLN A 32 7.65 -2.46 14.30
CA GLN A 32 7.72 -1.17 14.96
C GLN A 32 6.65 -1.15 16.04
N LEU A 33 7.05 -0.84 17.27
CA LEU A 33 6.16 -0.68 18.42
C LEU A 33 6.33 0.75 18.93
N SER A 34 5.23 1.48 19.04
CA SER A 34 5.22 2.84 19.56
C SER A 34 4.24 2.94 20.72
N ARG A 35 4.62 3.72 21.74
CA ARG A 35 3.80 3.99 22.91
C ARG A 35 3.75 5.49 23.18
N GLU A 36 2.55 6.00 23.31
CA GLU A 36 2.31 7.33 23.87
C GLU A 36 2.27 7.21 25.40
N PHE A 37 3.09 8.02 26.09
CA PHE A 37 3.21 7.91 27.54
C PHE A 37 2.05 8.57 28.29
N GLN A 38 1.48 9.65 27.74
CA GLN A 38 0.40 10.42 28.36
C GLN A 38 -0.93 9.65 28.33
N LYS A 39 -1.42 9.29 27.14
CA LYS A 39 -2.68 8.55 26.99
C LYS A 39 -2.55 7.04 27.17
N LYS A 40 -1.31 6.55 27.33
CA LYS A 40 -0.97 5.11 27.43
C LYS A 40 -1.43 4.31 26.21
N ALA A 41 -1.58 4.97 25.07
CA ALA A 41 -1.97 4.37 23.82
C ALA A 41 -0.78 3.74 23.10
N ASN A 42 -1.02 2.69 22.33
CA ASN A 42 -0.01 1.92 21.62
C ASN A 42 -0.33 1.87 20.12
N ALA A 43 0.73 1.87 19.32
CA ALA A 43 0.66 1.59 17.90
C ALA A 43 1.69 0.51 17.56
N TYR A 44 1.34 -0.42 16.69
CA TYR A 44 2.29 -1.39 16.18
C TYR A 44 2.14 -1.67 14.69
N TYR A 45 3.26 -2.07 14.12
CA TYR A 45 3.40 -2.57 12.78
C TYR A 45 4.26 -3.82 12.81
N ILE A 46 3.80 -4.87 12.15
CA ILE A 46 4.57 -6.11 11.97
C ILE A 46 4.46 -6.51 10.50
N GLN A 47 5.59 -6.82 9.87
CA GLN A 47 5.65 -7.26 8.47
C GLN A 47 6.58 -8.44 8.32
N ILE A 48 6.12 -9.49 7.65
CA ILE A 48 6.95 -10.58 7.15
C ILE A 48 7.00 -10.43 5.63
N GLN A 49 8.19 -10.28 5.06
CA GLN A 49 8.34 -10.15 3.62
C GLN A 49 9.38 -11.13 3.09
N ARG A 50 9.20 -11.54 1.83
CA ARG A 50 10.21 -12.21 1.03
C ARG A 50 10.24 -11.57 -0.35
N LYS A 51 11.42 -11.18 -0.80
CA LYS A 51 11.61 -10.48 -2.08
C LYS A 51 12.73 -11.14 -2.85
N LEU A 52 12.39 -11.70 -4.00
CA LEU A 52 13.32 -12.32 -4.91
C LEU A 52 13.32 -11.60 -6.25
N ASN A 53 14.43 -11.70 -6.98
CA ASN A 53 14.51 -11.24 -8.37
C ASN A 53 13.81 -12.18 -9.36
N SER A 54 13.57 -13.43 -8.95
CA SER A 54 12.84 -14.45 -9.71
C SER A 54 12.22 -15.45 -8.74
N GLY A 55 11.02 -15.95 -9.05
CA GLY A 55 10.26 -16.86 -8.22
C GLY A 55 9.26 -16.15 -7.30
N LEU A 56 8.85 -16.83 -6.22
CA LEU A 56 7.79 -16.37 -5.32
C LEU A 56 8.30 -15.32 -4.31
N SER A 57 7.81 -14.09 -4.44
CA SER A 57 7.87 -13.04 -3.42
C SER A 57 6.53 -12.97 -2.68
N PHE A 58 6.56 -12.54 -1.42
CA PHE A 58 5.34 -12.30 -0.65
C PHE A 58 5.55 -11.18 0.37
N GLU A 59 4.45 -10.57 0.78
CA GLU A 59 4.39 -9.62 1.89
C GLU A 59 3.16 -9.94 2.73
N LEU A 60 3.35 -9.99 4.05
CA LEU A 60 2.30 -10.11 5.03
C LEU A 60 2.52 -8.96 6.01
N LEU A 61 1.56 -8.09 6.21
CA LEU A 61 1.66 -7.06 7.22
C LEU A 61 0.40 -6.93 8.05
N ARG A 62 0.61 -6.49 9.28
CA ARG A 62 -0.44 -6.04 10.18
C ARG A 62 -0.08 -4.68 10.76
N LYS A 63 -1.04 -3.77 10.78
CA LYS A 63 -0.95 -2.48 11.46
C LYS A 63 -2.09 -2.34 12.43
N TYR A 64 -1.82 -1.65 13.54
CA TYR A 64 -2.80 -1.31 14.55
C TYR A 64 -2.37 -0.02 15.24
N ILE A 65 -3.34 0.87 15.46
CA ILE A 65 -3.17 2.10 16.22
C ILE A 65 -4.35 2.18 17.19
N GLU A 66 -4.07 2.32 18.49
CA GLU A 66 -5.12 2.54 19.48
C GLU A 66 -5.78 3.91 19.28
N PRO A 67 -7.09 4.07 19.57
CA PRO A 67 -7.84 5.28 19.24
C PRO A 67 -7.34 6.54 19.92
N ASP A 68 -6.77 6.37 21.11
CA ASP A 68 -6.26 7.47 21.89
C ASP A 68 -4.84 7.86 21.46
N PHE A 69 -4.20 7.14 20.54
CA PHE A 69 -2.85 7.45 20.08
C PHE A 69 -2.84 8.73 19.24
N ASP A 70 -2.11 9.75 19.68
CA ASP A 70 -2.06 11.04 19.00
C ASP A 70 -1.17 11.01 17.75
N ILE A 71 -1.80 11.01 16.57
CA ILE A 71 -1.17 10.90 15.25
C ILE A 71 -0.66 12.25 14.72
N GLU A 72 -0.93 13.40 15.37
CA GLU A 72 -0.63 14.74 14.83
C GLU A 72 0.87 15.01 14.52
N THR A 73 1.80 14.15 14.97
CA THR A 73 3.24 14.23 14.66
C THR A 73 3.71 13.30 13.53
N GLY A 74 2.83 12.45 12.98
CA GLY A 74 3.11 11.48 11.93
C GLY A 74 2.40 11.80 10.62
N PHE A 75 3.14 11.83 9.52
CA PHE A 75 2.72 12.34 8.20
C PHE A 75 1.75 11.41 7.41
N ILE A 76 0.68 10.89 8.01
CA ILE A 76 -0.35 10.09 7.30
C ILE A 76 -1.77 10.45 7.80
N PRO A 77 -2.68 10.97 6.94
CA PRO A 77 -4.04 11.30 7.35
C PRO A 77 -4.93 10.03 7.48
N PHE A 78 -5.52 9.83 8.68
CA PHE A 78 -6.52 8.82 9.10
C PHE A 78 -6.00 7.37 9.25
N THR A 79 -6.40 6.53 10.22
CA THR A 79 -7.47 6.50 11.26
C THR A 79 -7.17 5.33 12.24
N ASP A 80 -7.92 5.21 13.33
CA ASP A 80 -7.89 4.09 14.30
C ASP A 80 -8.38 2.77 13.70
N PHE A 81 -7.63 2.20 12.77
CA PHE A 81 -8.00 0.95 12.10
C PHE A 81 -6.89 -0.10 12.15
N VAL A 82 -7.33 -1.35 12.31
CA VAL A 82 -6.52 -2.54 12.10
C VAL A 82 -6.44 -2.80 10.60
N GLN A 83 -5.23 -2.92 10.06
CA GLN A 83 -5.01 -3.36 8.68
C GLN A 83 -4.34 -4.72 8.68
N ASN A 84 -4.87 -5.68 7.92
CA ASN A 84 -4.19 -6.91 7.54
C ASN A 84 -4.03 -6.92 6.03
N TYR A 85 -2.80 -7.03 5.54
CA TYR A 85 -2.51 -7.02 4.12
C TYR A 85 -1.62 -8.20 3.74
N ILE A 86 -1.93 -8.82 2.61
CA ILE A 86 -1.24 -9.97 2.04
C ILE A 86 -0.98 -9.65 0.58
N GLU A 87 0.27 -9.79 0.15
CA GLU A 87 0.67 -9.75 -1.26
C GLU A 87 1.42 -11.03 -1.61
N LEU A 88 1.10 -11.57 -2.79
CA LEU A 88 1.82 -12.67 -3.41
C LEU A 88 2.24 -12.22 -4.81
N ARG A 89 3.52 -12.39 -5.15
CA ARG A 89 4.04 -12.11 -6.49
C ARG A 89 4.91 -13.24 -6.97
N TYR A 90 4.66 -13.75 -8.16
CA TYR A 90 5.50 -14.75 -8.80
C TYR A 90 6.15 -14.16 -10.06
N ASP A 91 7.46 -14.02 -10.02
CA ASP A 91 8.27 -13.48 -11.11
C ASP A 91 8.86 -14.62 -11.97
N TYR A 92 8.56 -14.61 -13.27
CA TYR A 92 9.05 -15.57 -14.27
C TYR A 92 9.88 -14.84 -15.33
N SER A 93 11.12 -15.28 -15.52
CA SER A 93 11.95 -14.81 -16.62
C SER A 93 11.63 -15.59 -17.90
N ALA A 94 11.22 -14.88 -18.96
CA ALA A 94 10.89 -15.47 -20.25
C ALA A 94 11.76 -14.81 -21.31
N TYR A 95 12.73 -15.49 -21.90
CA TYR A 95 13.58 -14.88 -22.94
C TYR A 95 13.01 -15.14 -24.33
N THR A 96 11.87 -14.52 -24.63
CA THR A 96 11.29 -14.56 -25.99
C THR A 96 11.68 -13.31 -26.79
N LYS A 97 11.35 -13.27 -28.08
CA LYS A 97 11.69 -12.15 -28.98
C LYS A 97 11.08 -10.80 -28.53
N PHE A 98 9.95 -10.82 -27.83
CA PHE A 98 9.18 -9.63 -27.48
C PHE A 98 8.95 -9.46 -25.97
N ILE A 99 8.68 -10.56 -25.26
CA ILE A 99 8.49 -10.58 -23.80
C ILE A 99 9.78 -11.11 -23.18
N THR A 100 10.38 -10.34 -22.27
CA THR A 100 11.60 -10.67 -21.52
C THR A 100 11.30 -11.22 -20.12
N GLY A 101 10.05 -11.09 -19.66
CA GLY A 101 9.60 -11.65 -18.39
C GLY A 101 8.11 -11.44 -18.16
N MET A 102 7.58 -12.13 -17.17
CA MET A 102 6.21 -12.03 -16.72
C MET A 102 6.17 -12.05 -15.19
N SER A 103 5.33 -11.23 -14.57
CA SER A 103 5.03 -11.29 -13.15
C SER A 103 3.54 -11.46 -12.96
N ILE A 104 3.13 -12.34 -12.06
CA ILE A 104 1.74 -12.46 -11.63
C ILE A 104 1.70 -12.03 -10.17
N GLN A 105 0.92 -11.01 -9.88
CA GLN A 105 0.76 -10.47 -8.53
C GLN A 105 -0.71 -10.55 -8.14
N SER A 106 -0.97 -10.91 -6.88
CA SER A 106 -2.25 -10.76 -6.23
C SER A 106 -2.07 -10.16 -4.85
N HIS A 107 -3.08 -9.45 -4.37
CA HIS A 107 -3.09 -8.93 -3.01
C HIS A 107 -4.48 -9.04 -2.39
N TYR A 108 -4.50 -8.97 -1.07
CA TYR A 108 -5.67 -8.92 -0.22
C TYR A 108 -5.42 -7.85 0.85
N ASP A 109 -6.41 -7.01 1.11
CA ASP A 109 -6.32 -5.87 2.02
C ASP A 109 -7.61 -5.72 2.82
N HIS A 110 -7.51 -5.96 4.13
CA HIS A 110 -8.63 -5.99 5.07
C HIS A 110 -8.44 -4.97 6.17
N TRP A 111 -9.39 -4.04 6.29
CA TRP A 111 -9.39 -2.98 7.28
C TRP A 111 -10.61 -3.13 8.18
N GLU A 112 -10.38 -3.04 9.48
CA GLU A 112 -11.41 -2.99 10.51
C GLU A 112 -11.14 -1.81 11.42
N ASP A 113 -12.16 -1.19 12.00
CA ASP A 113 -11.94 -0.32 13.14
C ASP A 113 -11.53 -1.15 14.38
N ILE A 114 -11.18 -0.45 15.46
CA ILE A 114 -10.82 -1.07 16.75
C ILE A 114 -11.95 -1.87 17.42
N GLU A 115 -13.21 -1.68 17.00
CA GLU A 115 -14.37 -2.43 17.45
C GLU A 115 -14.65 -3.66 16.57
N ASN A 116 -13.79 -3.93 15.58
CA ASN A 116 -13.91 -4.99 14.58
C ASN A 116 -15.04 -4.76 13.56
N ASN A 117 -15.51 -3.53 13.38
CA ASN A 117 -16.41 -3.20 12.28
C ASN A 117 -15.59 -3.12 10.98
N LEU A 118 -16.09 -3.79 9.95
CA LEU A 118 -15.44 -3.82 8.65
C LEU A 118 -15.38 -2.42 8.02
N LEU A 119 -14.19 -1.93 7.67
CA LEU A 119 -14.01 -0.68 6.92
C LEU A 119 -13.70 -0.94 5.45
N LYS A 120 -12.95 -2.02 5.18
CA LYS A 120 -12.58 -2.42 3.82
C LYS A 120 -12.30 -3.91 3.78
N ASP A 121 -12.83 -4.60 2.78
CA ASP A 121 -12.38 -5.93 2.41
C ASP A 121 -12.13 -5.94 0.90
N GLY A 122 -10.88 -6.13 0.48
CA GLY A 122 -10.52 -6.00 -0.93
C GLY A 122 -9.46 -6.98 -1.38
N TYR A 123 -9.54 -7.34 -2.65
CA TYR A 123 -8.54 -8.15 -3.32
C TYR A 123 -8.30 -7.64 -4.72
N GLY A 124 -7.15 -7.98 -5.26
CA GLY A 124 -6.80 -7.60 -6.60
C GLY A 124 -5.60 -8.34 -7.11
N GLY A 125 -5.22 -8.01 -8.33
CA GLY A 125 -4.06 -8.59 -8.95
C GLY A 125 -3.76 -8.00 -10.31
N SER A 126 -2.59 -8.34 -10.81
CA SER A 126 -2.13 -7.91 -12.11
C SER A 126 -1.20 -8.94 -12.72
N ILE A 127 -1.18 -8.98 -14.05
CA ILE A 127 -0.16 -9.69 -14.81
C ILE A 127 0.71 -8.63 -15.46
N VAL A 128 1.99 -8.60 -15.13
CA VAL A 128 2.97 -7.65 -15.65
C VAL A 128 3.79 -8.36 -16.71
N PHE A 129 3.80 -7.83 -17.93
CA PHE A 129 4.67 -8.27 -19.01
C PHE A 129 5.83 -7.29 -19.17
N TYR A 130 7.05 -7.78 -19.00
CA TYR A 130 8.26 -7.05 -19.30
C TYR A 130 8.59 -7.25 -20.77
N LEU A 131 8.67 -6.16 -21.53
CA LEU A 131 8.91 -6.17 -22.96
C LEU A 131 10.36 -5.80 -23.28
N LYS A 132 10.83 -6.30 -24.42
CA LYS A 132 12.11 -5.88 -24.99
C LYS A 132 12.15 -4.36 -25.15
N GLY A 133 13.25 -3.74 -24.72
CA GLY A 133 13.37 -2.28 -24.67
C GLY A 133 12.87 -1.65 -23.36
N ASN A 134 12.78 -2.43 -22.28
CA ASN A 134 12.47 -1.96 -20.93
C ASN A 134 11.07 -1.31 -20.78
N SER A 135 10.13 -1.75 -21.62
CA SER A 135 8.73 -1.31 -21.56
C SER A 135 7.89 -2.34 -20.79
N ILE A 136 6.76 -1.92 -20.24
CA ILE A 136 5.88 -2.74 -19.40
C ILE A 136 4.44 -2.63 -19.87
N ILE A 137 3.73 -3.75 -19.88
CA ILE A 137 2.27 -3.80 -19.98
C ILE A 137 1.75 -4.54 -18.75
N ALA A 138 0.87 -3.91 -17.98
CA ALA A 138 0.34 -4.47 -16.75
C ALA A 138 -1.19 -4.29 -16.68
N PRO A 139 -1.97 -5.22 -17.28
CA PRO A 139 -3.38 -5.37 -16.93
C PRO A 139 -3.54 -5.78 -15.47
N GLY A 140 -4.55 -5.22 -14.82
CA GLY A 140 -4.92 -5.57 -13.46
C GLY A 140 -6.41 -5.41 -13.19
N TYR A 141 -6.84 -5.98 -12.09
CA TYR A 141 -8.20 -5.91 -11.59
C TYR A 141 -8.15 -5.79 -10.07
N ASN A 142 -8.99 -4.91 -9.53
CA ASN A 142 -9.20 -4.77 -8.10
C ASN A 142 -10.69 -4.78 -7.81
N GLN A 143 -11.06 -5.45 -6.72
CA GLN A 143 -12.39 -5.40 -6.16
C GLN A 143 -12.28 -5.14 -4.67
N GLU A 144 -13.04 -4.18 -4.18
CA GLU A 144 -13.09 -3.88 -2.75
C GLU A 144 -14.51 -3.55 -2.32
N TYR A 145 -14.90 -4.06 -1.16
CA TYR A 145 -16.04 -3.59 -0.41
C TYR A 145 -15.56 -2.58 0.61
N ARG A 146 -15.97 -1.32 0.51
CA ARG A 146 -15.39 -0.23 1.30
C ARG A 146 -16.44 0.69 1.92
N TRP A 147 -16.30 0.95 3.21
CA TRP A 147 -17.01 2.00 3.92
C TRP A 147 -16.48 3.38 3.53
N TYR A 148 -17.37 4.27 3.11
CA TYR A 148 -17.04 5.66 2.81
C TYR A 148 -18.28 6.54 3.04
N GLN A 149 -18.13 7.65 3.76
CA GLN A 149 -19.20 8.64 3.97
C GLN A 149 -20.55 8.02 4.43
N GLY A 150 -20.52 7.08 5.38
CA GLY A 150 -21.73 6.51 5.97
C GLY A 150 -22.38 5.38 5.18
N LYS A 151 -21.75 4.89 4.10
CA LYS A 151 -22.27 3.79 3.27
C LYS A 151 -21.15 2.87 2.81
N TYR A 152 -21.51 1.63 2.51
CA TYR A 152 -20.61 0.69 1.86
C TYR A 152 -20.76 0.74 0.33
N TYR A 153 -19.62 0.62 -0.35
CA TYR A 153 -19.54 0.56 -1.80
C TYR A 153 -18.84 -0.74 -2.23
N ASP A 154 -19.44 -1.44 -3.20
CA ASP A 154 -18.79 -2.52 -3.95
C ASP A 154 -18.08 -1.91 -5.17
N ASN A 155 -16.79 -1.65 -5.00
CA ASN A 155 -15.93 -1.08 -6.03
C ASN A 155 -15.31 -2.22 -6.84
N LYS A 156 -15.38 -2.12 -8.17
CA LYS A 156 -14.80 -3.08 -9.12
C LYS A 156 -14.11 -2.31 -10.22
N MET A 157 -12.80 -2.45 -10.34
CA MET A 157 -11.99 -1.66 -11.26
C MET A 157 -11.04 -2.56 -12.04
N GLY A 158 -11.18 -2.55 -13.36
CA GLY A 158 -10.15 -3.04 -14.28
C GLY A 158 -9.22 -1.91 -14.67
N GLN A 159 -7.93 -2.22 -14.84
CA GLN A 159 -6.94 -1.25 -15.29
C GLN A 159 -5.94 -1.86 -16.25
N ILE A 160 -5.34 -1.02 -17.10
CA ILE A 160 -4.19 -1.37 -17.93
C ILE A 160 -3.17 -0.25 -17.78
N LEU A 161 -1.99 -0.59 -17.29
CA LEU A 161 -0.83 0.29 -17.23
C LEU A 161 0.13 -0.05 -18.38
N LEU A 162 0.54 0.97 -19.13
CA LEU A 162 1.55 0.90 -20.17
C LEU A 162 2.70 1.83 -19.80
N ILE A 163 3.91 1.31 -19.68
CA ILE A 163 5.11 2.11 -19.45
C ILE A 163 6.07 1.92 -20.61
N PHE A 164 6.45 3.02 -21.25
CA PHE A 164 7.46 3.04 -22.31
C PHE A 164 8.69 3.78 -21.80
N ARG A 165 9.86 3.11 -21.82
CA ARG A 165 11.13 3.70 -21.39
C ARG A 165 12.12 3.78 -22.54
N LYS A 166 12.74 4.93 -22.73
CA LYS A 166 13.82 5.10 -23.72
C LYS A 166 14.82 6.16 -23.27
N LYS A 167 16.08 5.74 -23.09
CA LYS A 167 17.23 6.63 -22.80
C LYS A 167 16.93 7.65 -21.68
N GLY A 168 16.47 7.16 -20.52
CA GLY A 168 16.15 8.01 -19.36
C GLY A 168 14.78 8.69 -19.39
N ASN A 169 14.05 8.66 -20.50
CA ASN A 169 12.67 9.16 -20.58
C ASN A 169 11.67 8.04 -20.31
N GLU A 170 10.57 8.38 -19.64
CA GLU A 170 9.47 7.47 -19.35
C GLU A 170 8.12 8.12 -19.72
N ILE A 171 7.26 7.36 -20.39
CA ILE A 171 5.85 7.67 -20.58
C ILE A 171 5.05 6.55 -19.93
N ALA A 172 4.21 6.90 -18.96
CA ALA A 172 3.27 6.00 -18.31
C ALA A 172 1.84 6.38 -18.70
N LEU A 173 1.08 5.42 -19.20
CA LEU A 173 -0.34 5.57 -19.53
C LEU A 173 -1.13 4.56 -18.71
N THR A 174 -2.12 5.03 -17.97
CA THR A 174 -3.05 4.18 -17.22
C THR A 174 -4.45 4.39 -17.77
N TYR A 175 -5.08 3.30 -18.18
CA TYR A 175 -6.50 3.25 -18.43
C TYR A 175 -7.19 2.51 -17.30
N ALA A 176 -8.24 3.08 -16.71
CA ALA A 176 -9.01 2.47 -15.64
C ALA A 176 -10.51 2.56 -15.94
N ARG A 177 -11.22 1.46 -15.72
CA ARG A 177 -12.67 1.38 -15.93
C ARG A 177 -13.34 0.49 -14.91
N GLY A 178 -14.52 0.90 -14.45
CA GLY A 178 -15.36 0.06 -13.60
C GLY A 178 -16.35 0.84 -12.74
N ASN A 179 -16.80 0.22 -11.67
CA ASN A 179 -17.68 0.84 -10.69
C ASN A 179 -16.84 1.35 -9.52
N TYR A 180 -16.95 2.63 -9.19
CA TYR A 180 -16.21 3.25 -8.10
C TYR A 180 -17.09 4.27 -7.37
N TYR A 181 -17.28 4.07 -6.06
CA TYR A 181 -18.16 4.87 -5.19
C TYR A 181 -19.56 5.11 -5.78
N GLY A 182 -20.18 4.05 -6.31
CA GLY A 182 -21.53 4.09 -6.86
C GLY A 182 -21.65 4.71 -8.26
N GLY A 183 -20.55 5.19 -8.85
CA GLY A 183 -20.50 5.71 -10.22
C GLY A 183 -19.75 4.77 -11.17
N ASN A 184 -20.02 4.93 -12.47
CA ASN A 184 -19.17 4.34 -13.52
C ASN A 184 -17.94 5.23 -13.73
N LEU A 185 -16.75 4.71 -13.43
CA LEU A 185 -15.48 5.36 -13.73
C LEU A 185 -14.96 4.89 -15.09
N ASN A 186 -14.56 5.83 -15.93
CA ASN A 186 -13.86 5.59 -17.18
C ASN A 186 -12.81 6.68 -17.34
N TYR A 187 -11.55 6.34 -17.06
CA TYR A 187 -10.50 7.31 -16.81
C TYR A 187 -9.20 6.93 -17.52
N VAL A 188 -8.55 7.93 -18.12
CA VAL A 188 -7.22 7.82 -18.71
C VAL A 188 -6.31 8.81 -18.01
N ASN A 189 -5.15 8.36 -17.56
CA ASN A 189 -4.08 9.20 -17.05
C ASN A 189 -2.81 8.99 -17.88
N GLY A 190 -2.13 10.07 -18.24
CA GLY A 190 -0.80 10.02 -18.81
C GLY A 190 0.17 10.83 -17.96
N GLN A 191 1.31 10.23 -17.63
CA GLN A 191 2.44 10.88 -16.98
C GLN A 191 3.68 10.75 -17.85
N MET A 192 4.47 11.82 -17.93
CA MET A 192 5.73 11.84 -18.65
C MET A 192 6.82 12.36 -17.73
N SER A 193 7.93 11.63 -17.66
CA SER A 193 9.15 12.09 -17.00
C SER A 193 10.29 12.14 -18.01
N LEU A 194 11.00 13.28 -17.99
CA LEU A 194 12.18 13.51 -18.81
C LEU A 194 13.40 13.29 -17.95
N GLY A 195 14.32 12.44 -18.42
CA GLY A 195 15.61 12.29 -17.78
C GLY A 195 16.43 13.56 -17.98
N VAL A 196 16.87 14.18 -16.88
CA VAL A 196 17.93 15.20 -16.95
C VAL A 196 19.25 14.44 -17.06
N CYS A 197 19.89 14.51 -18.23
CA CYS A 197 21.25 14.01 -18.42
C CYS A 197 22.28 15.04 -17.94
#